data_AF-A0A6G8J9N9-F1
#
_entry.id   AF-A0A6G8J9N9-F1
#
_cell.length_a   1.000
_cell.length_b   1.000
_cell.length_c   1.000
_cell.angle_alpha   90.00
_cell.angle_beta   90.00
_cell.angle_gamma   90.00
#
_symmetry.space_group_name_H-M   'P 1'
#
loop_
_entity.id
_entity.type
_entity.pdbx_description
1 polymer ?
#
loop_
_entity_poly.entity_id
_entity_poly.type
_entity_poly.pdbx_seq_one_letter_code
_entity_poly.pdbx_strand_id
1 'polypeptide(L)'
;MKLDPNRRQFLKDATRTTAGVCGVGIVLALQQNQSLARQGVALRPPGALANDKDFTAACVRCGQCVQACPYDMLHLASLLSPMEAGTPYFIARDKPCEMCPDIPCVKACPSGALDPNLTNIDDARMGLSVLLDHETCLNWQGLRCDVCYRVCPLIDKAITLEMQRNERSGKHAKFIPTVHSDACTGCGKCEEACVLEEAAIKVLPMDIAKGMLGKHYRLGWEEKEKAGHSLLNEAYPEGIQSFPTRLPEGEK
;
A
#
# COMPACT_ATOMS: atom_id res chain seq x y z
N MET A 1 -10.17 -58.96 -32.57
CA MET A 1 -11.33 -58.05 -32.37
C MET A 1 -11.02 -56.73 -33.07
N LYS A 2 -11.55 -56.49 -34.28
CA LYS A 2 -11.35 -55.21 -34.99
C LYS A 2 -12.29 -54.18 -34.35
N LEU A 3 -11.74 -53.12 -33.75
CA LEU A 3 -12.58 -52.03 -33.25
C LEU A 3 -13.26 -51.33 -34.43
N ASP A 4 -14.57 -51.12 -34.30
CA ASP A 4 -15.39 -50.36 -35.25
C ASP A 4 -14.83 -48.91 -35.38
N PRO A 5 -14.57 -48.41 -36.60
CA PRO A 5 -14.06 -47.07 -36.84
C PRO A 5 -14.86 -45.97 -36.11
N ASN A 6 -16.18 -46.09 -36.04
CA ASN A 6 -17.05 -45.11 -35.39
C ASN A 6 -16.84 -45.08 -33.86
N ARG A 7 -16.63 -46.24 -33.25
CA ARG A 7 -16.36 -46.36 -31.80
C ARG A 7 -15.00 -45.78 -31.43
N ARG A 8 -14.01 -45.94 -32.32
CA ARG A 8 -12.67 -45.34 -32.16
C ARG A 8 -12.72 -43.81 -32.27
N GLN A 9 -13.56 -43.28 -33.16
CA GLN A 9 -13.71 -41.84 -33.33
C GLN A 9 -14.41 -41.20 -32.13
N PHE A 10 -15.51 -41.79 -31.67
CA PHE A 10 -16.21 -41.34 -30.46
C PHE A 10 -15.30 -41.28 -29.23
N LEU A 11 -14.50 -42.32 -28.97
CA LEU A 11 -13.57 -42.32 -27.84
C LEU A 11 -12.50 -41.22 -27.96
N LYS A 12 -11.97 -40.97 -29.16
CA LYS A 12 -11.00 -39.89 -29.39
C LYS A 12 -11.62 -38.52 -29.12
N ASP A 13 -12.84 -38.29 -29.59
CA ASP A 13 -13.53 -37.02 -29.44
C ASP A 13 -13.93 -36.79 -27.97
N ALA A 14 -14.44 -37.81 -27.28
CA ALA A 14 -14.74 -37.76 -25.85
C ALA A 14 -13.49 -37.50 -24.99
N THR A 15 -12.36 -38.15 -25.28
CA THR A 15 -11.10 -37.89 -24.57
C THR A 15 -10.60 -36.47 -24.82
N ARG A 16 -10.68 -35.97 -26.05
CA ARG A 16 -10.27 -34.59 -26.39
C ARG A 16 -11.12 -33.54 -25.71
N THR A 17 -12.44 -33.69 -25.72
CA THR A 17 -13.34 -32.74 -25.06
C THR A 17 -13.17 -32.76 -23.55
N THR A 18 -13.09 -33.95 -22.94
CA THR A 18 -12.87 -34.08 -21.49
C THR A 18 -11.53 -33.46 -21.08
N ALA A 19 -10.45 -33.77 -21.80
CA ALA A 19 -9.13 -33.18 -21.52
C ALA A 19 -9.14 -31.66 -21.71
N GLY A 20 -9.81 -31.14 -22.73
CA GLY A 20 -9.97 -29.70 -22.96
C GLY A 20 -10.74 -29.00 -21.84
N VAL A 21 -11.89 -29.55 -21.43
CA VAL A 21 -12.72 -28.99 -20.36
C VAL A 21 -12.00 -29.06 -19.01
N CYS A 22 -11.33 -30.18 -18.69
CA CYS A 22 -10.52 -30.30 -17.48
C CYS A 22 -9.35 -29.33 -17.49
N GLY A 23 -8.66 -29.17 -18.63
CA GLY A 23 -7.56 -28.21 -18.77
C GLY A 23 -8.03 -26.77 -18.52
N VAL A 24 -9.13 -26.35 -19.14
CA VAL A 24 -9.74 -25.03 -18.89
C VAL A 24 -10.21 -24.88 -17.45
N GLY A 25 -10.85 -25.92 -16.89
CA GLY A 25 -11.31 -25.92 -15.50
C GLY A 25 -10.16 -25.75 -14.49
N ILE A 26 -9.01 -26.40 -14.73
CA ILE A 26 -7.81 -26.23 -13.89
C ILE A 26 -7.26 -24.81 -14.00
N VAL A 27 -7.17 -24.26 -15.21
CA VAL A 27 -6.68 -22.87 -15.41
C VAL A 27 -7.57 -21.87 -14.67
N LEU A 28 -8.89 -22.00 -14.81
CA LEU A 28 -9.84 -21.13 -14.13
C LEU A 28 -9.81 -21.31 -12.60
N ALA A 29 -9.67 -22.54 -12.11
CA ALA A 29 -9.54 -22.80 -10.67
C ALA A 29 -8.27 -22.19 -10.07
N LEU A 30 -7.14 -22.26 -10.78
CA LEU A 30 -5.89 -21.62 -10.36
C LEU A 30 -5.97 -20.09 -10.39
N GLN A 31 -6.74 -19.51 -11.30
CA GLN A 31 -7.03 -18.07 -11.29
C GLN A 31 -7.94 -17.67 -10.13
N GLN A 32 -8.96 -18.47 -9.81
CA GLN A 32 -9.90 -18.18 -8.72
C GLN A 32 -9.22 -18.20 -7.34
N ASN A 33 -8.27 -19.11 -7.08
CA ASN A 33 -7.57 -19.14 -5.79
C ASN A 33 -6.72 -17.88 -5.51
N GLN A 34 -6.35 -17.10 -6.54
CA GLN A 34 -5.59 -15.87 -6.36
C GLN A 34 -6.42 -14.73 -5.76
N SER A 35 -7.75 -14.72 -5.94
CA SER A 35 -8.60 -13.70 -5.32
C SER A 35 -8.82 -13.95 -3.82
N LEU A 36 -8.65 -15.20 -3.39
CA LEU A 36 -8.83 -15.62 -1.99
C LEU A 36 -7.53 -15.59 -1.19
N ALA A 37 -6.39 -15.76 -1.84
CA ALA A 37 -5.09 -15.71 -1.21
C ALA A 37 -4.50 -14.30 -1.28
N ARG A 38 -4.51 -13.57 -0.15
CA ARG A 38 -3.29 -12.91 0.35
C ARG A 38 -3.53 -12.19 1.68
N GLN A 39 -2.81 -12.67 2.69
CA GLN A 39 -2.30 -11.79 3.73
C GLN A 39 -1.23 -10.90 3.08
N GLY A 40 -1.41 -9.58 3.16
CA GLY A 40 -0.45 -8.59 2.69
C GLY A 40 -0.71 -8.08 1.27
N VAL A 41 -0.44 -6.79 1.07
CA VAL A 41 -0.60 -6.10 -0.22
C VAL A 41 0.75 -6.08 -0.94
N ALA A 42 0.72 -6.33 -2.25
CA ALA A 42 1.93 -6.27 -3.07
C ALA A 42 2.29 -4.81 -3.37
N LEU A 43 3.54 -4.47 -3.08
CA LEU A 43 4.08 -3.12 -3.19
C LEU A 43 5.24 -3.09 -4.18
N ARG A 44 5.41 -1.95 -4.83
CA ARG A 44 6.52 -1.70 -5.76
C ARG A 44 7.82 -1.39 -5.01
N PRO A 45 8.99 -1.69 -5.58
CA PRO A 45 10.29 -1.39 -4.96
C PRO A 45 10.49 0.11 -4.71
N PRO A 46 11.49 0.50 -3.88
CA PRO A 46 11.85 1.90 -3.72
C PRO A 46 12.27 2.51 -5.07
N GLY A 47 11.86 3.75 -5.29
CA GLY A 47 12.12 4.48 -6.53
C GLY A 47 11.18 4.12 -7.68
N ALA A 48 10.24 3.20 -7.53
CA ALA A 48 9.26 2.94 -8.59
C ALA A 48 8.50 4.22 -8.99
N LEU A 49 8.31 4.41 -10.29
CA LEU A 49 7.51 5.52 -10.81
C LEU A 49 6.13 5.52 -10.16
N ALA A 50 5.68 6.69 -9.70
CA ALA A 50 4.48 6.83 -8.87
C ALA A 50 3.20 6.35 -9.55
N ASN A 51 3.13 6.45 -10.88
CA ASN A 51 2.04 5.90 -11.67
C ASN A 51 2.38 4.49 -12.11
N ASP A 52 1.58 3.52 -11.67
CA ASP A 52 1.79 2.11 -11.94
C ASP A 52 1.82 1.79 -13.45
N LYS A 53 1.06 2.52 -14.27
CA LYS A 53 1.11 2.36 -15.74
C LYS A 53 2.45 2.79 -16.33
N ASP A 54 3.00 3.89 -15.83
CA ASP A 54 4.29 4.41 -16.29
C ASP A 54 5.41 3.46 -15.86
N PHE A 55 5.33 2.93 -14.64
CA PHE A 55 6.21 1.87 -14.16
C PHE A 55 6.17 0.63 -15.06
N THR A 56 4.98 0.07 -15.31
CA THR A 56 4.81 -1.15 -16.11
C THR A 56 5.26 -0.96 -17.56
N ALA A 57 5.10 0.24 -18.12
CA ALA A 57 5.59 0.60 -19.44
C ALA A 57 7.12 0.71 -19.49
N ALA A 58 7.75 1.28 -18.46
CA ALA A 58 9.20 1.43 -18.38
C ALA A 58 9.91 0.12 -17.98
N CYS A 59 9.25 -0.78 -17.27
CA CYS A 59 9.86 -2.01 -16.77
C CYS A 59 10.13 -3.02 -17.89
N VAL A 60 11.40 -3.27 -18.18
CA VAL A 60 11.84 -4.28 -19.17
C VAL A 60 11.87 -5.71 -18.61
N ARG A 61 11.41 -5.92 -17.37
CA ARG A 61 11.30 -7.25 -16.72
C ARG A 61 12.62 -8.04 -16.69
N CYS A 62 13.75 -7.34 -16.56
CA CYS A 62 15.08 -7.96 -16.57
C CYS A 62 15.46 -8.65 -15.24
N GLY A 63 14.76 -8.37 -14.14
CA GLY A 63 15.04 -8.95 -12.82
C GLY A 63 16.31 -8.46 -12.11
N GLN A 64 17.03 -7.48 -12.67
CA GLN A 64 18.29 -6.99 -12.08
C GLN A 64 18.10 -6.36 -10.70
N CYS A 65 16.99 -5.64 -10.49
CA CYS A 65 16.64 -5.07 -9.18
C CYS A 65 16.40 -6.14 -8.10
N VAL A 66 15.85 -7.30 -8.48
CA VAL A 66 15.63 -8.44 -7.59
C VAL A 66 16.97 -9.06 -7.19
N GLN A 67 17.85 -9.29 -8.16
CA GLN A 67 19.19 -9.84 -7.89
C GLN A 67 20.09 -8.89 -7.09
N ALA A 68 19.92 -7.57 -7.28
CA ALA A 68 20.68 -6.57 -6.55
C ALA A 68 20.18 -6.34 -5.12
N CYS A 69 19.04 -6.91 -4.72
CA CYS A 69 18.51 -6.76 -3.37
C CYS A 69 19.26 -7.68 -2.40
N PRO A 70 20.06 -7.14 -1.45
CA PRO A 70 20.87 -7.98 -0.56
C PRO A 70 20.04 -8.73 0.49
N TYR A 71 18.77 -8.39 0.64
CA TYR A 71 17.85 -8.96 1.62
C TYR A 71 16.78 -9.86 1.00
N ASP A 72 16.84 -10.18 -0.30
CA ASP A 72 15.88 -11.09 -0.96
C ASP A 72 14.40 -10.78 -0.70
N MET A 73 14.05 -9.50 -0.50
CA MET A 73 12.66 -9.06 -0.25
C MET A 73 11.87 -8.84 -1.55
N LEU A 74 12.57 -8.66 -2.67
CA LEU A 74 11.94 -8.42 -3.97
C LEU A 74 11.73 -9.75 -4.69
N HIS A 75 10.57 -9.91 -5.31
CA HIS A 75 10.21 -11.07 -6.10
C HIS A 75 9.72 -10.64 -7.48
N LEU A 76 9.91 -11.49 -8.49
CA LEU A 76 9.29 -11.29 -9.80
C LEU A 76 7.88 -11.85 -9.77
N ALA A 77 6.92 -11.05 -10.20
CA ALA A 77 5.55 -11.47 -10.38
C ALA A 77 5.46 -12.62 -11.38
N SER A 78 4.87 -13.72 -10.96
CA SER A 78 4.46 -14.81 -11.84
C SER A 78 3.12 -14.47 -12.53
N LEU A 79 2.67 -15.33 -13.45
CA LEU A 79 1.32 -15.23 -14.02
C LEU A 79 0.19 -15.37 -12.98
N LEU A 80 0.52 -15.88 -11.79
CA LEU A 80 -0.42 -16.09 -10.68
C LEU A 80 -0.18 -15.09 -9.52
N SER A 81 0.69 -14.10 -9.73
CA SER A 81 1.00 -13.05 -8.75
C SER A 81 -0.02 -11.91 -8.86
N PRO A 82 -0.16 -11.06 -7.83
CA PRO A 82 -1.19 -10.01 -7.79
C PRO A 82 -0.78 -8.76 -8.59
N MET A 83 0.31 -8.83 -9.33
CA MET A 83 0.90 -7.75 -10.13
C MET A 83 1.24 -8.28 -11.52
N GLU A 84 1.52 -7.40 -12.49
CA GLU A 84 1.78 -7.86 -13.86
C GLU A 84 3.03 -8.74 -13.93
N ALA A 85 2.90 -9.87 -14.64
CA ALA A 85 3.97 -10.85 -14.73
C ALA A 85 5.32 -10.24 -15.18
N GLY A 86 6.39 -10.66 -14.52
CA GLY A 86 7.77 -10.22 -14.72
C GLY A 86 8.12 -8.90 -14.04
N THR A 87 7.17 -8.22 -13.40
CA THR A 87 7.47 -6.99 -12.65
C THR A 87 7.91 -7.29 -11.22
N PRO A 88 8.82 -6.48 -10.64
CA PRO A 88 9.29 -6.68 -9.27
C PRO A 88 8.25 -6.17 -8.25
N TYR A 89 8.13 -6.87 -7.13
CA TYR A 89 7.29 -6.49 -6.01
C TYR A 89 7.78 -7.08 -4.69
N PHE A 90 7.27 -6.59 -3.57
CA PHE A 90 7.41 -7.22 -2.26
C PHE A 90 6.09 -7.20 -1.51
N ILE A 91 5.99 -7.99 -0.45
CA ILE A 91 4.85 -7.98 0.47
C ILE A 91 5.38 -7.56 1.83
N ALA A 92 4.98 -6.39 2.29
CA ALA A 92 5.47 -5.78 3.54
C ALA A 92 5.33 -6.72 4.75
N ARG A 93 4.20 -7.44 4.84
CA ARG A 93 3.93 -8.40 5.92
C ARG A 93 4.88 -9.60 5.98
N ASP A 94 5.42 -10.02 4.84
CA ASP A 94 6.34 -11.17 4.73
C ASP A 94 7.78 -10.70 4.89
N LYS A 95 8.21 -9.73 4.07
CA LYS A 95 9.55 -9.17 4.16
C LYS A 95 9.56 -7.69 3.74
N PRO A 96 9.74 -6.75 4.68
CA PRO A 96 9.70 -5.32 4.38
C PRO A 96 10.99 -4.84 3.70
N CYS A 97 10.97 -3.59 3.24
CA CYS A 97 12.16 -2.90 2.78
C CYS A 97 13.11 -2.58 3.94
N GLU A 98 14.34 -3.05 3.80
CA GLU A 98 15.44 -2.81 4.76
C GLU A 98 16.08 -1.42 4.64
N MET A 99 15.55 -0.54 3.79
CA MET A 99 15.97 0.86 3.66
C MET A 99 17.49 1.01 3.42
N CYS A 100 18.03 0.26 2.47
CA CYS A 100 19.47 0.27 2.15
C CYS A 100 19.93 1.68 1.73
N PRO A 101 20.92 2.31 2.41
CA PRO A 101 21.36 3.67 2.10
C PRO A 101 21.91 3.86 0.68
N ASP A 102 22.45 2.81 0.09
CA ASP A 102 23.05 2.80 -1.24
C ASP A 102 22.06 2.42 -2.35
N ILE A 103 20.82 2.04 -2.00
CA ILE A 103 19.71 1.74 -2.89
C ILE A 103 20.12 0.88 -4.12
N PRO A 104 20.70 -0.31 -3.91
CA PRO A 104 21.30 -1.11 -4.99
C PRO A 104 20.28 -1.54 -6.05
N CYS A 105 19.02 -1.75 -5.64
CA CYS A 105 17.93 -2.09 -6.55
C CYS A 105 17.64 -1.00 -7.60
N VAL A 106 17.69 0.29 -7.21
CA VAL A 106 17.51 1.43 -8.14
C VAL A 106 18.70 1.54 -9.08
N LYS A 107 19.93 1.48 -8.54
CA LYS A 107 21.16 1.54 -9.33
C LYS A 107 21.27 0.42 -10.38
N ALA A 108 20.73 -0.76 -10.06
CA ALA A 108 20.70 -1.89 -10.97
C ALA A 108 19.59 -1.80 -12.03
N CYS A 109 18.71 -0.80 -12.00
CA CYS A 109 17.63 -0.66 -12.98
C CYS A 109 18.14 0.01 -14.27
N PRO A 110 18.21 -0.69 -15.41
CA PRO A 110 18.74 -0.12 -16.65
C PRO A 110 17.72 0.73 -17.41
N SER A 111 16.42 0.51 -17.17
CA SER A 111 15.34 1.13 -17.94
C SER A 111 14.76 2.41 -17.33
N GLY A 112 15.19 2.78 -16.12
CA GLY A 112 14.61 3.91 -15.39
C GLY A 112 13.19 3.67 -14.88
N ALA A 113 12.72 2.42 -14.84
CA ALA A 113 11.46 2.07 -14.17
C ALA A 113 11.52 2.33 -12.66
N LEU A 114 12.73 2.25 -12.10
CA LEU A 114 13.06 2.82 -10.80
C LEU A 114 13.82 4.12 -11.06
N ASP A 115 13.37 5.22 -10.47
CA ASP A 115 13.90 6.56 -10.67
C ASP A 115 15.36 6.65 -10.21
N PRO A 116 16.33 6.83 -11.13
CA PRO A 116 17.75 6.92 -10.79
C PRO A 116 18.10 8.18 -9.98
N ASN A 117 17.20 9.16 -9.92
CA ASN A 117 17.40 10.37 -9.12
C ASN A 117 17.10 10.16 -7.63
N LEU A 118 16.52 9.01 -7.25
CA LEU A 118 16.36 8.65 -5.86
C LEU A 118 17.74 8.35 -5.24
N THR A 119 18.30 9.36 -4.56
CA THR A 119 19.63 9.30 -3.93
C THR A 119 19.57 9.06 -2.42
N ASN A 120 18.46 9.45 -1.79
CA ASN A 120 18.18 9.20 -0.38
C ASN A 120 16.98 8.27 -0.24
N ILE A 121 17.16 7.17 0.49
CA ILE A 121 16.13 6.14 0.66
C ILE A 121 14.91 6.64 1.44
N ASP A 122 15.08 7.67 2.26
CA ASP A 122 13.99 8.30 3.03
C ASP A 122 13.00 9.06 2.12
N ASP A 123 13.39 9.36 0.89
CA ASP A 123 12.54 10.01 -0.11
C ASP A 123 11.74 8.99 -0.95
N ALA A 124 11.96 7.69 -0.74
CA ALA A 124 11.22 6.65 -1.43
C ALA A 124 9.72 6.71 -1.09
N ARG A 125 8.85 6.39 -2.06
CA ARG A 125 7.39 6.31 -1.88
C ARG A 125 6.88 4.98 -2.45
N MET A 126 7.18 3.89 -1.73
CA MET A 126 6.75 2.52 -2.07
C MET A 126 5.25 2.30 -1.79
N GLY A 127 4.70 3.06 -0.84
CA GLY A 127 3.32 3.00 -0.38
C GLY A 127 3.13 3.92 0.82
N LEU A 128 1.99 3.79 1.48
CA LEU A 128 1.67 4.52 2.70
C LEU A 128 1.17 3.54 3.76
N SER A 129 1.76 3.61 4.95
CA SER A 129 1.27 2.85 6.09
C SER A 129 -0.01 3.48 6.64
N VAL A 130 -1.04 2.67 6.84
CA VAL A 130 -2.34 3.09 7.35
C VAL A 130 -2.75 2.16 8.48
N LEU A 131 -3.15 2.76 9.60
CA LEU A 131 -3.80 2.02 10.67
C LEU A 131 -5.24 1.74 10.23
N LEU A 132 -5.49 0.52 9.77
CA LEU A 132 -6.78 0.12 9.19
C LEU A 132 -7.78 -0.33 10.25
N ASP A 133 -7.29 -1.01 11.29
CA ASP A 133 -8.15 -1.62 12.29
C ASP A 133 -7.93 -1.00 13.68
N HIS A 134 -8.80 -0.05 14.02
CA HIS A 134 -8.84 0.56 15.34
C HIS A 134 -9.46 -0.36 16.40
N GLU A 135 -10.23 -1.38 16.01
CA GLU A 135 -10.88 -2.29 16.95
C GLU A 135 -9.92 -3.38 17.43
N THR A 136 -8.96 -3.82 16.62
CA THR A 136 -8.01 -4.85 17.02
C THR A 136 -6.67 -4.28 17.49
N CYS A 137 -6.30 -3.06 17.09
CA CYS A 137 -5.03 -2.45 17.50
C CYS A 137 -4.88 -2.37 19.04
N LEU A 138 -3.80 -2.94 19.57
CA LEU A 138 -3.53 -3.00 21.01
C LEU A 138 -3.54 -1.61 21.68
N ASN A 139 -2.98 -0.59 21.02
CA ASN A 139 -2.99 0.78 21.53
C ASN A 139 -4.39 1.39 21.59
N TRP A 140 -5.23 1.12 20.60
CA TRP A 140 -6.63 1.54 20.62
C TRP A 140 -7.44 0.85 21.72
N GLN A 141 -7.09 -0.41 22.03
CA GLN A 141 -7.66 -1.15 23.16
C GLN A 141 -7.16 -0.64 24.53
N GLY A 142 -6.14 0.22 24.53
CA GLY A 142 -5.54 0.80 25.73
C GLY A 142 -4.45 -0.09 26.36
N LEU A 143 -3.96 -1.08 25.62
CA LEU A 143 -2.75 -1.82 25.96
C LEU A 143 -1.54 -1.03 25.47
N ARG A 144 -0.40 -1.18 26.16
CA ARG A 144 0.83 -0.48 25.78
C ARG A 144 1.58 -1.28 24.72
N CYS A 145 1.54 -0.83 23.48
CA CYS A 145 2.33 -1.34 22.37
C CYS A 145 3.04 -0.17 21.68
N ASP A 146 4.31 -0.28 21.35
CA ASP A 146 5.03 0.77 20.61
C ASP A 146 5.92 0.16 19.51
N VAL A 147 5.65 -1.10 19.14
CA VAL A 147 6.48 -1.87 18.21
C VAL A 147 6.52 -1.22 16.82
N CYS A 148 5.36 -0.86 16.25
CA CYS A 148 5.29 -0.22 14.94
C CYS A 148 5.97 1.16 14.92
N TYR A 149 5.95 1.88 16.04
CA TYR A 149 6.62 3.16 16.21
C TYR A 149 8.14 2.99 16.33
N ARG A 150 8.61 2.07 17.18
CA ARG A 150 10.04 1.83 17.42
C ARG A 150 10.78 1.21 16.25
N VAL A 151 10.12 0.38 15.46
CA VAL A 151 10.73 -0.25 14.27
C VAL A 151 10.83 0.72 13.09
N CYS A 152 10.15 1.86 13.15
CA CYS A 152 10.13 2.82 12.04
C CYS A 152 11.51 3.48 11.90
N PRO A 153 12.15 3.42 10.72
CA PRO A 153 13.42 4.11 10.46
C PRO A 153 13.31 5.64 10.55
N LEU A 154 12.10 6.17 10.30
CA LEU A 154 11.77 7.59 10.33
C LEU A 154 10.85 7.90 11.52
N ILE A 155 11.25 7.47 12.70
CA ILE A 155 10.55 7.74 13.95
C ILE A 155 10.33 9.24 14.16
N ASP A 156 9.18 9.62 14.73
CA ASP A 156 8.73 11.00 14.94
C ASP A 156 8.55 11.87 13.68
N LYS A 157 8.85 11.32 12.50
CA LYS A 157 8.59 11.96 11.20
C LYS A 157 7.48 11.22 10.46
N ALA A 158 7.70 9.95 10.15
CA ALA A 158 6.74 9.11 9.43
C ALA A 158 5.64 8.56 10.34
N ILE A 159 5.92 8.38 11.64
CA ILE A 159 4.95 7.87 12.61
C ILE A 159 5.17 8.54 13.96
N THR A 160 4.08 8.99 14.59
CA THR A 160 4.04 9.51 15.96
C THR A 160 3.11 8.67 16.83
N LEU A 161 3.21 8.83 18.15
CA LEU A 161 2.27 8.26 19.12
C LEU A 161 1.43 9.39 19.74
N GLU A 162 0.23 9.59 19.20
CA GLU A 162 -0.70 10.61 19.68
C GLU A 162 -1.38 10.16 20.97
N MET A 163 -1.26 10.98 22.02
CA MET A 163 -1.87 10.67 23.31
C MET A 163 -3.37 11.01 23.28
N GLN A 164 -4.20 10.01 23.54
CA GLN A 164 -5.65 10.20 23.71
C GLN A 164 -6.09 9.73 25.10
N ARG A 165 -7.04 10.41 25.70
CA ARG A 165 -7.60 10.00 27.00
C ARG A 165 -8.39 8.70 26.84
N ASN A 166 -8.11 7.70 27.68
CA ASN A 166 -8.90 6.48 27.67
C ASN A 166 -10.21 6.68 28.46
N GLU A 167 -11.32 6.90 27.75
CA GLU A 167 -12.64 7.12 28.37
C GLU A 167 -13.08 5.96 29.26
N ARG A 168 -12.76 4.71 28.90
CA ARG A 168 -13.15 3.51 29.66
C ARG A 168 -12.54 3.44 31.05
N SER A 169 -11.29 3.87 31.22
CA SER A 169 -10.58 3.78 32.51
C SER A 169 -10.42 5.13 33.22
N GLY A 170 -10.62 6.24 32.51
CA GLY A 170 -10.53 7.61 33.03
C GLY A 170 -9.14 8.07 33.50
N LYS A 171 -8.19 7.15 33.68
CA LYS A 171 -6.87 7.37 34.30
C LYS A 171 -5.68 7.10 33.37
N HIS A 172 -5.84 6.25 32.35
CA HIS A 172 -4.76 5.90 31.42
C HIS A 172 -4.89 6.67 30.10
N ALA A 173 -3.76 6.92 29.45
CA ALA A 173 -3.73 7.40 28.06
C ALA A 173 -3.62 6.22 27.10
N LYS A 174 -4.26 6.33 25.94
CA LYS A 174 -4.00 5.52 24.75
C LYS A 174 -2.91 6.23 23.94
N PHE A 175 -1.98 5.47 23.39
CA PHE A 175 -0.90 5.98 22.55
C PHE A 175 -1.18 5.57 21.10
N ILE A 176 -1.98 6.37 20.39
CA ILE A 176 -2.46 6.00 19.07
C ILE A 176 -1.34 6.21 18.04
N PRO A 177 -0.93 5.17 17.29
CA PRO A 177 0.04 5.34 16.23
C PRO A 177 -0.59 6.12 15.08
N THR A 178 0.01 7.26 14.74
CA THR A 178 -0.45 8.14 13.66
C THR A 178 0.64 8.24 12.61
N VAL A 179 0.34 7.80 11.39
CA VAL A 179 1.28 7.82 10.26
C VAL A 179 1.10 9.13 9.48
N HIS A 180 2.22 9.78 9.18
CA HIS A 180 2.26 11.03 8.42
C HIS A 180 2.68 10.76 6.98
N SER A 181 1.78 11.07 6.04
CA SER A 181 1.91 10.67 4.62
C SER A 181 3.00 11.40 3.84
N ASP A 182 3.48 12.53 4.36
CA ASP A 182 4.56 13.33 3.80
C ASP A 182 5.93 12.68 4.02
N ALA A 183 6.12 12.01 5.17
CA ALA A 183 7.39 11.37 5.53
C ALA A 183 7.37 9.84 5.40
N CYS A 184 6.20 9.18 5.44
CA CYS A 184 6.12 7.73 5.32
C CYS A 184 6.61 7.25 3.94
N THR A 185 7.58 6.34 3.95
CA THR A 185 8.13 5.76 2.70
C THR A 185 7.36 4.55 2.19
N GLY A 186 6.53 3.94 3.03
CA GLY A 186 5.89 2.66 2.74
C GLY A 186 6.83 1.45 2.81
N CYS A 187 7.92 1.54 3.58
CA CYS A 187 8.89 0.43 3.70
C CYS A 187 8.31 -0.87 4.28
N GLY A 188 7.19 -0.83 5.01
CA GLY A 188 6.53 -2.05 5.51
C GLY A 188 7.03 -2.57 6.86
N LYS A 189 8.11 -2.03 7.43
CA LYS A 189 8.66 -2.50 8.72
C LYS A 189 7.63 -2.50 9.86
N CYS A 190 6.71 -1.54 9.85
CA CYS A 190 5.63 -1.46 10.84
C CYS A 190 4.55 -2.53 10.68
N GLU A 191 4.28 -3.01 9.45
CA GLU A 191 3.32 -4.08 9.17
C GLU A 191 3.89 -5.46 9.52
N GLU A 192 5.16 -5.71 9.17
CA GLU A 192 5.88 -6.94 9.55
C GLU A 192 5.96 -7.06 11.08
N ALA A 193 6.42 -6.01 11.76
CA ALA A 193 6.61 -6.03 13.20
C ALA A 193 5.30 -6.02 14.00
N CYS A 194 4.13 -5.90 13.35
CA CYS A 194 2.85 -5.96 14.06
C CYS A 194 2.67 -7.34 14.71
N VAL A 195 2.57 -7.36 16.04
CA VAL A 195 2.49 -8.59 16.85
C VAL A 195 1.18 -9.37 16.71
N LEU A 196 0.18 -8.81 16.02
CA LEU A 196 -1.08 -9.47 15.74
C LEU A 196 -0.90 -10.45 14.58
N GLU A 197 -1.68 -11.54 14.54
CA GLU A 197 -1.67 -12.48 13.41
C GLU A 197 -2.05 -11.79 12.09
N GLU A 198 -3.15 -11.02 12.13
CA GLU A 198 -3.54 -10.08 11.09
C GLU A 198 -3.14 -8.66 11.51
N ALA A 199 -2.26 -8.04 10.74
CA ALA A 199 -1.72 -6.72 11.09
C ALA A 199 -2.83 -5.64 11.07
N ALA A 200 -2.96 -4.91 12.17
CA ALA A 200 -3.89 -3.77 12.27
C ALA A 200 -3.40 -2.54 11.49
N ILE A 201 -2.10 -2.45 11.25
CA ILE A 201 -1.44 -1.44 10.43
C ILE A 201 -0.91 -2.13 9.18
N LYS A 202 -1.30 -1.63 7.99
CA LYS A 202 -0.91 -2.21 6.71
C LYS A 202 -0.39 -1.13 5.78
N VAL A 203 0.54 -1.49 4.91
CA VAL A 203 1.04 -0.60 3.87
C VAL A 203 0.24 -0.81 2.59
N LEU A 204 -0.31 0.27 2.07
CA LEU A 204 -1.14 0.29 0.88
C LEU A 204 -0.47 1.13 -0.22
N PRO A 205 -0.74 0.83 -1.51
CA PRO A 205 -0.43 1.73 -2.60
C PRO A 205 -0.97 3.15 -2.37
N MET A 206 -0.21 4.16 -2.79
CA MET A 206 -0.51 5.58 -2.50
C MET A 206 -1.89 6.03 -3.00
N ASP A 207 -2.30 5.53 -4.16
CA ASP A 207 -3.59 5.81 -4.80
C ASP A 207 -4.79 5.24 -4.04
N ILE A 208 -4.58 4.15 -3.29
CA ILE A 208 -5.59 3.55 -2.42
C ILE A 208 -5.57 4.21 -1.03
N ALA A 209 -4.38 4.50 -0.52
CA ALA A 209 -4.18 4.95 0.85
C ALA A 209 -4.54 6.42 1.08
N LYS A 210 -4.28 7.29 0.09
CA LYS A 210 -4.36 8.74 0.27
C LYS A 210 -5.50 9.35 -0.57
N GLY A 211 -6.43 10.00 0.12
CA GLY A 211 -7.43 10.83 -0.54
C GLY A 211 -6.81 12.09 -1.17
N MET A 212 -7.45 12.60 -2.23
CA MET A 212 -7.08 13.89 -2.83
C MET A 212 -8.11 14.95 -2.47
N LEU A 213 -7.66 16.09 -1.96
CA LEU A 213 -8.48 17.30 -1.98
C LEU A 213 -8.76 17.64 -3.45
N GLY A 214 -10.02 17.80 -3.84
CA GLY A 214 -10.36 18.14 -5.22
C GLY A 214 -9.57 19.38 -5.68
N LYS A 215 -9.08 19.40 -6.93
CA LYS A 215 -8.17 20.45 -7.45
C LYS A 215 -8.70 21.89 -7.34
N HIS A 216 -9.99 22.06 -7.08
CA HIS A 216 -10.66 23.35 -6.90
C HIS A 216 -10.68 23.83 -5.45
N TYR A 217 -10.39 22.96 -4.47
CA TYR A 217 -10.29 23.36 -3.08
C TYR A 217 -8.94 24.01 -2.84
N ARG A 218 -8.99 25.27 -2.42
CA ARG A 218 -7.84 26.03 -1.96
C ARG A 218 -7.92 26.17 -0.45
N LEU A 219 -6.86 25.77 0.24
CA LEU A 219 -6.77 25.92 1.67
C LEU A 219 -6.46 27.39 1.98
N GLY A 220 -7.41 28.10 2.60
CA GLY A 220 -7.32 29.54 2.81
C GLY A 220 -6.08 29.96 3.62
N TRP A 221 -5.58 29.09 4.52
CA TRP A 221 -4.35 29.35 5.28
C TRP A 221 -3.08 29.25 4.42
N GLU A 222 -2.99 28.30 3.48
CA GLU A 222 -1.86 28.20 2.55
C GLU A 222 -1.84 29.37 1.56
N GLU A 223 -3.01 29.77 1.07
CA GLU A 223 -3.11 30.91 0.15
C GLU A 223 -2.81 32.24 0.86
N LYS A 224 -3.21 32.38 2.13
CA LYS A 224 -2.83 33.50 2.99
C LYS A 224 -1.31 33.56 3.19
N GLU A 225 -0.67 32.43 3.44
CA GLU A 225 0.78 32.36 3.61
C GLU A 225 1.51 32.80 2.33
N LYS A 226 1.05 32.34 1.15
CA LYS A 226 1.59 32.78 -0.15
C LYS A 226 1.36 34.26 -0.42
N ALA A 227 0.20 34.79 -0.06
CA ALA A 227 -0.16 36.19 -0.30
C ALA A 227 0.45 37.16 0.71
N GLY A 228 0.84 36.67 1.91
CA GLY A 228 1.29 37.50 3.03
C GLY A 228 0.15 38.16 3.82
N HIS A 229 -1.10 38.06 3.35
CA HIS A 229 -2.30 38.59 4.01
C HIS A 229 -3.52 37.71 3.75
N SER A 230 -4.58 37.89 4.54
CA SER A 230 -5.81 37.11 4.39
C SER A 230 -6.54 37.49 3.10
N LEU A 231 -6.70 36.53 2.19
CA LEU A 231 -7.50 36.69 0.96
C LEU A 231 -9.01 36.80 1.26
N LEU A 232 -9.45 36.45 2.47
CA LEU A 232 -10.85 36.56 2.88
C LEU A 232 -11.32 38.01 2.93
N ASN A 233 -10.43 38.96 3.22
CA ASN A 233 -10.78 40.38 3.30
C ASN A 233 -11.04 40.99 1.92
N GLU A 234 -10.42 40.44 0.87
CA GLU A 234 -10.66 40.84 -0.52
C GLU A 234 -11.95 40.25 -1.07
N ALA A 235 -12.23 38.98 -0.73
CA ALA A 235 -13.45 38.29 -1.18
C ALA A 235 -14.70 38.67 -0.38
N TYR A 236 -14.55 39.04 0.90
CA TYR A 236 -15.63 39.38 1.83
C TYR A 236 -15.29 40.65 2.63
N PRO A 237 -15.37 41.84 2.01
CA PRO A 237 -14.98 43.10 2.63
C PRO A 237 -15.83 43.51 3.85
N GLU A 238 -17.06 42.99 3.96
CA GLU A 238 -17.94 43.19 5.13
C GLU A 238 -17.81 42.09 6.20
N GLY A 239 -16.84 41.19 6.04
CA GLY A 239 -16.61 40.07 6.95
C GLY A 239 -17.34 38.78 6.55
N ILE A 240 -16.99 37.68 7.21
CA ILE A 240 -17.55 36.34 6.94
C ILE A 240 -18.96 36.28 7.50
N GLN A 241 -19.95 36.08 6.63
CA GLN A 241 -21.33 35.85 7.06
C GLN A 241 -21.43 34.51 7.78
N SER A 242 -21.78 34.53 9.07
CA SER A 242 -22.07 33.31 9.82
C SER A 242 -23.48 32.83 9.47
N PHE A 243 -23.58 31.63 8.92
CA PHE A 243 -24.86 30.95 8.78
C PHE A 243 -25.30 30.33 10.12
N PRO A 244 -26.62 30.18 10.37
CA PRO A 244 -27.10 29.51 11.57
C PRO A 244 -26.58 28.06 11.59
N THR A 245 -25.77 27.74 12.59
CA THR A 245 -25.28 26.37 12.82
C THR A 245 -26.43 25.49 13.26
N ARG A 246 -26.74 24.44 12.48
CA ARG A 246 -27.67 23.41 12.92
C ARG A 246 -27.00 22.59 14.03
N LEU A 247 -27.45 22.77 15.26
CA LEU A 247 -27.04 21.94 16.38
C LEU A 247 -27.64 20.53 16.22
N PRO A 248 -26.93 19.45 16.61
CA PRO A 248 -27.52 18.13 16.72
C PRO A 248 -28.76 18.17 17.61
N GLU A 249 -29.83 17.49 17.22
CA GLU A 249 -31.05 17.40 18.02
C GLU A 249 -30.74 16.64 19.32
N GLY A 250 -30.57 17.36 20.45
CA GLY A 250 -30.34 16.74 21.75
C GLY A 250 -29.50 17.52 22.76
N GLU A 251 -28.78 18.57 22.35
CA GLU A 251 -28.07 19.44 23.30
C GLU A 251 -29.03 20.52 23.84
N LYS A 252 -29.55 20.27 25.04
CA LYS A 252 -30.07 21.29 25.97
C LYS A 252 -29.10 21.46 27.13
#